data_AF-A0A2N7D8A5-F1
#
_entry.id   AF-A0A2N7D8A5-F1
#
_cell.length_a   1.000
_cell.length_b   1.000
_cell.length_c   1.000
_cell.angle_alpha   90.00
_cell.angle_beta   90.00
_cell.angle_gamma   90.00
#
_symmetry.space_group_name_H-M   'P 1'
#
loop_
_entity.id
_entity.type
_entity.pdbx_description
1 polymer ?
#
loop_
_entity_poly.entity_id
_entity_poly.type
_entity_poly.pdbx_seq_one_letter_code
_entity_poly.pdbx_strand_id
1 'polypeptide(L)'
;MDRIVELSYNTAKWKTVAAFVGTYSVTYLGMTLLSPDSIELWPHALMFFCVLLGFLASSMFKRNPLTLRDGDIYLKGIKAELNLKQSLLGYQYIQVTALTERGYHRIKVFKHHVVVDDWLYLSGQCT
;
A
#
# COMPACT_ATOMS: atom_id res chain seq x y z
N MET A 1 -20.96 17.72 -0.95
CA MET A 1 -19.61 17.75 -1.56
C MET A 1 -18.99 16.39 -1.28
N ASP A 2 -18.63 15.64 -2.32
CA ASP A 2 -18.07 14.30 -2.15
C ASP A 2 -16.56 14.41 -1.87
N ARG A 3 -16.08 13.87 -0.73
CA ARG A 3 -14.65 13.84 -0.39
C ARG A 3 -14.10 12.44 -0.64
N ILE A 4 -12.98 12.35 -1.34
CA ILE A 4 -12.33 11.06 -1.65
C ILE A 4 -11.20 10.83 -0.65
N VAL A 5 -11.21 9.68 0.01
CA VAL A 5 -10.10 9.19 0.84
C VAL A 5 -9.31 8.16 0.04
N GLU A 6 -8.08 8.52 -0.29
CA GLU A 6 -7.17 7.62 -0.99
C GLU A 6 -6.50 6.65 0.00
N LEU A 7 -6.68 5.35 -0.25
CA LEU A 7 -5.96 4.32 0.47
C LEU A 7 -4.59 4.08 -0.16
N SER A 8 -3.56 4.49 0.56
CA SER A 8 -2.15 4.29 0.24
C SER A 8 -1.64 2.96 0.79
N TYR A 9 -2.10 1.84 0.22
CA TYR A 9 -1.71 0.48 0.65
C TYR A 9 -0.22 0.17 0.40
N ASN A 10 0.48 1.04 -0.34
CA ASN A 10 1.69 0.71 -1.05
C ASN A 10 2.77 1.80 -0.99
N THR A 11 2.74 2.78 -0.08
CA THR A 11 3.82 3.79 -0.01
C THR A 11 4.93 3.38 0.94
N ALA A 12 4.58 2.86 2.13
CA ALA A 12 5.58 2.46 3.12
C ALA A 12 6.47 1.30 2.66
N LYS A 13 5.88 0.24 2.09
CA LYS A 13 6.63 -0.91 1.55
C LYS A 13 7.60 -0.51 0.42
N TRP A 14 7.22 0.49 -0.38
CA TRP A 14 8.00 0.93 -1.52
C TRP A 14 9.14 1.86 -1.16
N LYS A 15 9.02 2.64 -0.08
CA LYS A 15 10.16 3.35 0.51
C LYS A 15 11.26 2.38 0.94
N THR A 16 10.89 1.26 1.55
CA THR A 16 11.84 0.21 1.95
C THR A 16 12.49 -0.47 0.74
N VAL A 17 11.71 -0.83 -0.29
CA VAL A 17 12.24 -1.42 -1.53
C VAL A 17 13.19 -0.45 -2.23
N ALA A 18 12.82 0.83 -2.37
CA ALA A 18 13.67 1.84 -2.98
C ALA A 18 14.98 2.06 -2.22
N ALA A 19 14.94 2.06 -0.88
CA ALA A 19 16.15 2.14 -0.05
C ALA A 19 17.07 0.93 -0.26
N PHE A 20 16.51 -0.28 -0.34
CA PHE A 20 17.28 -1.49 -0.59
C PHE A 20 17.93 -1.47 -1.97
N VAL A 21 17.18 -1.11 -3.02
CA VAL A 21 17.70 -0.96 -4.39
C VAL A 21 18.79 0.12 -4.44
N GLY A 22 18.57 1.28 -3.83
CA GLY A 22 19.56 2.36 -3.80
C GLY A 22 20.86 1.94 -3.11
N THR A 23 20.75 1.27 -1.95
CA THR A 23 21.92 0.76 -1.21
C THR A 23 22.68 -0.27 -2.04
N TYR A 24 21.96 -1.19 -2.68
CA TYR A 24 22.53 -2.21 -3.55
C TYR A 24 23.24 -1.60 -4.77
N SER A 25 22.62 -0.63 -5.45
CA SER A 25 23.21 0.06 -6.61
C SER A 25 24.49 0.82 -6.24
N VAL A 26 24.52 1.50 -5.09
CA VAL A 26 25.73 2.21 -4.63
C VAL A 26 26.86 1.23 -4.32
N THR A 27 26.53 0.12 -3.65
CA THR A 27 27.52 -0.92 -3.30
C THR A 27 28.08 -1.56 -4.56
N TYR A 28 27.21 -1.87 -5.52
CA TYR A 28 27.59 -2.41 -6.82
C TYR A 28 28.56 -1.47 -7.55
N LEU A 29 28.20 -0.18 -7.68
CA LEU A 29 29.02 0.82 -8.35
C LEU A 29 30.40 0.98 -7.70
N GLY A 30 30.46 0.93 -6.36
CA GLY A 30 31.71 0.94 -5.61
C GLY A 30 32.59 -0.27 -5.89
N MET A 31 32.00 -1.47 -5.97
CA MET A 31 32.72 -2.69 -6.33
C MET A 31 33.25 -2.63 -7.76
N THR A 32 32.46 -2.14 -8.73
CA THR A 32 32.89 -2.02 -10.13
C THR A 32 34.02 -1.02 -10.32
N LEU A 33 34.05 0.06 -9.54
CA LEU A 33 35.15 1.04 -9.56
C LEU A 33 36.44 0.47 -8.95
N LEU A 34 36.34 -0.40 -7.94
CA LEU A 34 37.49 -0.98 -7.25
C LEU A 34 38.06 -2.21 -7.96
N SER A 35 37.23 -2.98 -8.68
CA SER A 35 37.63 -4.22 -9.35
C SER A 35 36.74 -4.48 -10.58
N PRO A 36 37.01 -3.82 -11.72
CA PRO A 36 36.16 -3.89 -12.89
C PRO A 36 36.13 -5.27 -13.57
N ASP A 37 37.19 -6.07 -13.45
CA ASP A 37 37.34 -7.33 -14.17
C ASP A 37 36.72 -8.55 -13.45
N SER A 38 36.25 -8.40 -12.21
CA SER A 38 35.78 -9.51 -11.37
C SER A 38 34.27 -9.63 -11.26
N ILE A 39 33.50 -8.77 -11.94
CA ILE A 39 32.06 -8.63 -11.71
C ILE A 39 31.25 -9.12 -12.90
N GLU A 40 30.52 -10.22 -12.72
CA GLU A 40 29.58 -10.73 -13.70
C GLU A 40 28.29 -9.90 -13.72
N LEU A 41 28.00 -9.24 -14.84
CA LEU A 41 26.83 -8.34 -15.00
C LEU A 41 25.47 -9.04 -14.94
N TRP A 42 25.41 -10.33 -15.26
CA TRP A 42 24.17 -11.10 -15.43
C TRP A 42 23.28 -11.19 -14.18
N PRO A 43 23.77 -11.63 -13.01
CA PRO A 43 22.95 -11.70 -11.79
C PRO A 43 22.39 -10.34 -11.34
N HIS A 44 23.11 -9.25 -11.61
CA HIS A 44 22.66 -7.88 -11.28
C HIS A 44 21.51 -7.42 -12.18
N ALA A 45 21.64 -7.66 -13.49
CA ALA A 45 20.58 -7.37 -14.46
C ALA A 45 19.29 -8.13 -14.13
N LEU A 46 19.41 -9.41 -13.77
CA LEU A 46 18.28 -10.24 -13.37
C LEU A 46 17.59 -9.71 -12.10
N MET A 47 18.37 -9.34 -11.07
CA MET A 47 17.83 -8.78 -9.83
C MET A 47 17.06 -7.48 -10.09
N PHE A 48 17.64 -6.57 -10.87
CA PHE A 48 16.98 -5.31 -11.22
C PHE A 48 15.68 -5.55 -11.99
N PHE A 49 15.70 -6.50 -12.94
CA PHE A 49 14.51 -6.89 -13.70
C PHE A 49 13.40 -7.48 -12.81
N CYS A 50 13.74 -8.34 -11.84
CA CYS A 50 12.78 -8.88 -10.88
C CYS A 50 12.14 -7.77 -10.02
N VAL A 51 12.92 -6.80 -9.57
CA VAL A 51 12.40 -5.66 -8.79
C VAL A 51 11.49 -4.78 -9.65
N LEU A 52 11.87 -4.52 -10.91
CA LEU A 52 11.07 -3.74 -11.85
C LEU A 52 9.73 -4.42 -12.17
N LEU A 53 9.75 -5.74 -12.38
CA LEU A 53 8.52 -6.53 -12.56
C LEU A 53 7.66 -6.49 -11.30
N GLY A 54 8.26 -6.61 -10.12
CA GLY A 54 7.55 -6.41 -8.84
C GLY A 54 6.91 -5.02 -8.74
N PHE A 55 7.59 -3.97 -9.22
CA PHE A 55 7.08 -2.61 -9.27
C PHE A 55 5.85 -2.49 -10.19
N LEU A 56 5.98 -2.95 -11.43
CA LEU A 56 4.89 -2.91 -12.41
C LEU A 56 3.70 -3.78 -11.97
N ALA A 57 3.94 -4.97 -11.42
CA ALA A 57 2.88 -5.81 -10.89
C ALA A 57 2.16 -5.15 -9.71
N SER A 58 2.89 -4.47 -8.83
CA SER A 58 2.30 -3.80 -7.66
C SER A 58 1.48 -2.56 -8.03
N SER A 59 1.90 -1.81 -9.05
CA SER A 59 1.18 -0.60 -9.49
C SER A 59 -0.14 -0.95 -10.17
N MET A 60 -0.26 -2.18 -10.70
CA MET A 60 -1.53 -2.73 -11.21
C MET A 60 -2.52 -3.14 -10.11
N PHE A 61 -2.12 -3.24 -8.84
CA PHE A 61 -3.08 -3.48 -7.76
C PHE A 61 -3.95 -2.24 -7.56
N LYS A 62 -5.22 -2.38 -7.99
CA LYS A 62 -6.23 -1.32 -7.99
C LYS A 62 -6.31 -0.60 -6.65
N ARG A 63 -6.15 0.73 -6.69
CA ARG A 63 -6.54 1.62 -5.58
C ARG A 63 -8.04 1.44 -5.37
N ASN A 64 -8.44 1.13 -4.13
CA ASN A 64 -9.85 1.14 -3.74
C ASN A 64 -10.09 2.41 -2.93
N PRO A 65 -10.41 3.55 -3.58
CA PRO A 65 -10.73 4.76 -2.83
C PRO A 65 -11.99 4.55 -2.01
N LEU A 66 -12.02 5.17 -0.83
CA LEU A 66 -13.24 5.35 -0.06
C LEU A 66 -13.83 6.70 -0.43
N THR A 67 -15.13 6.76 -0.68
CA THR A 67 -15.82 8.01 -0.96
C THR A 67 -16.66 8.37 0.25
N LEU A 68 -16.53 9.60 0.74
CA LEU A 68 -17.41 10.17 1.74
C LEU A 68 -18.46 11.01 1.04
N ARG A 69 -19.72 10.69 1.28
CA ARG A 69 -20.88 11.43 0.76
C ARG A 69 -21.94 11.51 1.86
N ASP A 70 -22.37 12.72 2.16
CA ASP A 70 -23.47 13.01 3.11
C ASP A 70 -23.28 12.35 4.50
N GLY A 71 -22.03 12.29 4.98
CA GLY A 71 -21.66 11.66 6.26
C GLY A 71 -21.47 10.14 6.19
N ASP A 72 -21.96 9.50 5.13
CA ASP A 72 -21.78 8.08 4.88
C ASP A 72 -20.48 7.79 4.12
N ILE A 73 -19.95 6.58 4.34
CA ILE A 73 -18.72 6.09 3.70
C ILE A 73 -19.09 5.02 2.68
N TYR A 74 -18.53 5.12 1.49
CA TYR A 74 -18.80 4.25 0.35
C TYR A 74 -17.52 3.56 -0.11
N LEU A 75 -17.59 2.26 -0.34
CA LEU A 75 -16.54 1.46 -0.96
C LEU A 75 -17.04 1.03 -2.34
N LYS A 76 -16.36 1.48 -3.41
CA LYS A 76 -16.76 1.22 -4.80
C LYS A 76 -18.21 1.66 -5.11
N GLY A 77 -18.64 2.77 -4.53
CA GLY A 77 -19.99 3.32 -4.72
C GLY A 77 -21.09 2.63 -3.89
N ILE A 78 -20.74 1.68 -3.03
CA ILE A 78 -21.67 0.95 -2.16
C ILE A 78 -21.46 1.40 -0.73
N LYS A 79 -22.54 1.70 0.00
CA LYS A 79 -22.47 2.11 1.41
C LYS A 79 -21.73 1.04 2.22
N ALA A 80 -20.78 1.48 3.01
CA ALA A 80 -19.86 0.62 3.75
C ALA A 80 -19.92 0.92 5.24
N GLU A 81 -19.90 -0.15 6.04
CA GLU A 81 -19.81 -0.10 7.49
C GLU A 81 -18.35 -0.20 7.94
N LEU A 82 -18.01 0.56 8.98
CA LEU A 82 -16.66 0.58 9.56
C LEU A 82 -16.69 -0.04 10.94
N ASN A 83 -15.78 -0.97 11.18
CA ASN A 83 -15.59 -1.59 12.48
C ASN A 83 -14.13 -1.47 12.87
N LEU A 84 -13.84 -0.93 14.05
CA LEU A 84 -12.49 -0.90 14.58
C LEU A 84 -12.13 -2.28 15.12
N LYS A 85 -11.05 -2.88 14.61
CA LYS A 85 -10.59 -4.21 15.01
C LYS A 85 -9.10 -4.21 15.32
N GLN A 86 -8.69 -5.22 16.07
CA GLN A 86 -7.29 -5.49 16.35
C GLN A 86 -6.84 -6.76 15.61
N SER A 87 -5.64 -6.70 15.03
CA SER A 87 -5.02 -7.87 14.41
C SER A 87 -4.40 -8.76 15.48
N LEU A 88 -4.11 -10.02 15.14
CA LEU A 88 -3.39 -10.95 16.02
C LEU A 88 -2.03 -10.42 16.49
N LEU A 89 -1.41 -9.53 15.71
CA LEU A 89 -0.15 -8.87 16.02
C LEU A 89 -0.32 -7.58 16.83
N GLY A 90 -1.51 -7.31 17.39
CA GLY A 90 -1.79 -6.14 18.20
C GLY A 90 -2.05 -4.84 17.43
N TYR A 91 -1.81 -4.81 16.11
CA TYR A 91 -2.08 -3.62 15.30
C TYR A 91 -3.58 -3.36 15.14
N GLN A 92 -4.02 -2.12 15.40
CA GLN A 92 -5.37 -1.66 15.11
C GLN A 92 -5.57 -1.43 13.61
N TYR A 93 -6.73 -1.84 13.10
CA TYR A 93 -7.16 -1.61 11.73
C TYR A 93 -8.67 -1.38 11.69
N ILE A 94 -9.11 -0.56 10.73
CA ILE A 94 -10.52 -0.34 10.44
C ILE A 94 -10.92 -1.35 9.36
N GLN A 95 -11.91 -2.19 9.69
CA GLN A 95 -12.51 -3.11 8.73
C GLN A 95 -13.66 -2.40 8.04
N VAL A 96 -13.51 -2.12 6.74
CA VAL A 96 -14.55 -1.53 5.91
C VAL A 96 -15.27 -2.65 5.18
N THR A 97 -16.58 -2.77 5.36
CA THR A 97 -17.41 -3.82 4.76
C THR A 97 -18.57 -3.18 4.00
N ALA A 98 -18.63 -3.37 2.68
CA ALA A 98 -19.77 -2.98 1.86
C ALA A 98 -20.52 -4.24 1.42
N LEU A 99 -21.81 -4.31 1.73
CA LEU A 99 -22.66 -5.44 1.36
C LEU A 99 -23.16 -5.27 -0.08
N THR A 100 -23.04 -6.32 -0.88
CA THR A 100 -23.56 -6.37 -2.25
C THR A 100 -24.69 -7.38 -2.33
N GLU A 101 -25.53 -7.31 -3.36
CA GLU A 101 -26.66 -8.26 -3.54
C GLU A 101 -26.21 -9.73 -3.55
N ARG A 102 -24.94 -10.00 -3.91
CA ARG A 102 -24.39 -11.36 -4.05
C ARG A 102 -23.28 -11.67 -3.04
N GLY A 103 -23.01 -10.79 -2.07
CA GLY A 103 -21.91 -10.99 -1.12
C GLY A 103 -21.44 -9.70 -0.47
N TYR A 104 -20.12 -9.50 -0.41
CA TYR A 104 -19.55 -8.32 0.23
C TYR A 104 -18.17 -7.95 -0.33
N HIS A 105 -17.86 -6.67 -0.30
CA HIS A 105 -16.50 -6.15 -0.41
C HIS A 105 -15.99 -5.85 0.99
N ARG A 106 -14.85 -6.45 1.36
CA ARG A 106 -14.20 -6.19 2.65
C ARG A 106 -12.76 -5.79 2.43
N ILE A 107 -12.35 -4.69 3.06
CA ILE A 107 -10.97 -4.24 3.09
C ILE A 107 -10.54 -3.94 4.52
N LYS A 108 -9.23 -4.03 4.78
CA LYS A 108 -8.61 -3.64 6.05
C LYS A 108 -7.79 -2.38 5.84
N VAL A 109 -8.15 -1.31 6.53
CA VAL A 109 -7.43 -0.03 6.48
C VAL A 109 -6.61 0.08 7.75
N PHE A 110 -5.30 0.23 7.60
CA PHE A 110 -4.39 0.48 8.73
C PHE A 110 -4.05 1.96 8.78
N LYS A 111 -3.62 2.45 9.95
CA LYS A 111 -3.26 3.86 10.15
C LYS A 111 -2.24 4.39 9.13
N HIS A 112 -1.29 3.56 8.71
CA HIS A 112 -0.27 3.93 7.74
C HIS A 112 -0.76 3.93 6.27
N HIS A 113 -1.98 3.46 6.01
CA HIS A 113 -2.57 3.46 4.67
C HIS A 113 -3.33 4.75 4.35
N VAL A 114 -3.54 5.65 5.30
CA VAL A 114 -4.32 6.87 5.12
C VAL A 114 -3.62 8.06 5.78
N VAL A 115 -4.01 9.27 5.39
CA VAL A 115 -3.55 10.49 6.06
C VAL A 115 -4.07 10.48 7.50
N VAL A 116 -3.32 11.09 8.42
CA VAL A 116 -3.65 11.10 9.87
C VAL A 116 -5.05 11.66 10.12
N ASP A 117 -5.44 12.73 9.43
CA ASP A 117 -6.76 13.34 9.58
C ASP A 117 -7.89 12.44 9.07
N ASP A 118 -7.66 11.75 7.94
CA ASP A 118 -8.61 10.75 7.41
C ASP A 118 -8.73 9.56 8.35
N TRP A 119 -7.63 9.13 8.96
CA TRP A 119 -7.65 8.06 9.96
C TRP A 119 -8.51 8.45 11.17
N LEU A 120 -8.29 9.65 11.72
CA LEU A 120 -9.05 10.15 12.86
C LEU A 120 -10.55 10.21 12.53
N TYR A 121 -10.90 10.76 11.37
CA TYR A 121 -12.28 10.79 10.89
C TYR A 121 -12.88 9.39 10.80
N LEU A 122 -12.23 8.47 10.08
CA LEU A 122 -12.73 7.10 9.89
C LEU A 122 -12.85 6.35 11.21
N SER A 123 -11.90 6.54 12.14
CA SER A 123 -11.94 5.91 13.46
C SER A 123 -13.09 6.43 14.33
N GLY A 124 -13.46 7.72 14.20
CA GLY A 124 -14.60 8.30 14.90
C GLY A 124 -15.96 7.87 14.34
N GLN A 125 -15.99 7.35 13.11
CA GLN A 125 -17.18 6.78 12.47
C GLN A 125 -17.29 5.26 12.63
N CYS A 126 -16.37 4.64 13.37
CA CYS A 126 -16.44 3.21 13.66
C CYS A 126 -17.48 2.93 14.76
N THR A 127 -18.25 1.87 14.58
CA THR A 127 -19.14 1.31 15.60
C THR A 127 -18.45 0.21 16.40
#